data_AF-A0A928MKR9-F1
#
_entry.id   AF-A0A928MKR9-F1
#
_cell.length_a   1.000
_cell.length_b   1.000
_cell.length_c   1.000
_cell.angle_alpha   90.00
_cell.angle_beta   90.00
_cell.angle_gamma   90.00
#
_symmetry.space_group_name_H-M   'P 1'
#
loop_
_entity.id
_entity.type
_entity.pdbx_description
1 polymer ?
#
loop_
_entity_poly.entity_id
_entity_poly.type
_entity_poly.pdbx_seq_one_letter_code
_entity_poly.pdbx_strand_id
1 'polypeptide(L)'
;MKALKELEGSDVKRRTLRLSAAILLALVCLAGTLPARAADGGELAGGAIRWQLADGTLTVSGRGAIPDFEDKSQKTMDRVPTPWYSLRGGIGRIVLEEGITAVGDHAFADLTQVRDVSLPQSLRSIGTDAFRGCAVTEVTLPEGLTQLGGFRGCGKLTSINVPETVESVGVRAFEDCGSLRALSLPDGVRSVGFYAFGGTCGIETLYLPGSVVACSGGEAFFGNPSVRAIRFPRERSGSITTRATCAVSARR
;
A
#
# COMPACT_ATOMS: atom_id res chain seq x y z
N MET A 1 -21.74 -16.92 -79.93
CA MET A 1 -21.61 -17.54 -78.58
C MET A 1 -20.21 -17.37 -78.01
N LYS A 2 -19.76 -16.14 -77.68
CA LYS A 2 -18.48 -15.94 -76.98
C LYS A 2 -18.36 -14.61 -76.20
N ALA A 3 -19.48 -14.01 -75.78
CA ALA A 3 -19.48 -12.74 -75.04
C ALA A 3 -20.43 -12.70 -73.81
N LEU A 4 -20.97 -13.85 -73.39
CA LEU A 4 -21.88 -13.96 -72.23
C LEU A 4 -21.40 -14.96 -71.17
N LYS A 5 -20.13 -15.38 -71.20
CA LYS A 5 -19.55 -16.34 -70.23
C LYS A 5 -18.43 -15.79 -69.34
N GLU A 6 -18.17 -14.48 -69.39
CA GLU A 6 -17.09 -13.85 -68.59
C GLU A 6 -17.56 -12.80 -67.57
N LEU A 7 -18.87 -12.52 -67.44
CA LEU A 7 -19.37 -11.56 -66.45
C LEU A 7 -19.89 -12.19 -65.14
N GLU A 8 -20.00 -13.52 -65.06
CA GLU A 8 -20.45 -14.19 -63.81
C GLU A 8 -19.31 -14.60 -62.87
N GLY A 9 -18.05 -14.54 -63.31
CA GLY A 9 -16.91 -14.99 -62.52
C GLY A 9 -16.30 -13.94 -61.58
N SER A 10 -16.33 -12.66 -61.95
CA SER A 10 -15.64 -11.59 -61.20
C SER A 10 -16.49 -10.95 -60.11
N ASP A 11 -17.80 -10.83 -60.34
CA ASP A 11 -18.72 -10.18 -59.41
C ASP A 11 -19.13 -11.14 -58.27
N VAL A 12 -19.30 -12.43 -58.56
CA VAL A 12 -19.52 -13.46 -57.53
C VAL A 12 -18.28 -13.67 -56.66
N LYS A 13 -17.06 -13.67 -57.23
CA LYS A 13 -15.80 -13.71 -56.45
C LYS A 13 -15.59 -12.46 -55.61
N ARG A 14 -15.91 -11.25 -56.10
CA ARG A 14 -15.85 -10.00 -55.29
C ARG A 14 -16.90 -9.96 -54.20
N ARG A 15 -18.11 -10.45 -54.45
CA ARG A 15 -19.19 -10.53 -53.46
C ARG A 15 -18.90 -11.59 -52.39
N THR A 16 -18.33 -12.75 -52.76
CA THR A 16 -17.90 -13.77 -51.79
C THR A 16 -16.65 -13.36 -50.99
N LEU A 17 -15.69 -12.62 -51.57
CA LEU A 17 -14.57 -12.03 -50.82
C LEU A 17 -15.02 -10.91 -49.86
N ARG A 18 -16.02 -10.11 -50.25
CA ARG A 18 -16.59 -9.04 -49.41
C ARG A 18 -17.50 -9.61 -48.32
N LEU A 19 -18.23 -10.69 -48.60
CA LEU A 19 -18.99 -11.40 -47.58
C LEU A 19 -18.05 -12.12 -46.60
N SER A 20 -16.97 -12.76 -47.04
CA SER A 20 -16.03 -13.42 -46.13
C SER A 20 -15.25 -12.43 -45.28
N ALA A 21 -14.85 -11.27 -45.80
CA ALA A 21 -14.23 -10.20 -45.00
C ALA A 21 -15.20 -9.51 -44.03
N ALA A 22 -16.46 -9.30 -44.41
CA ALA A 22 -17.49 -8.76 -43.52
C ALA A 22 -17.92 -9.75 -42.43
N ILE A 23 -17.95 -11.05 -42.74
CA ILE A 23 -18.21 -12.12 -41.78
C ILE A 23 -16.99 -12.36 -40.88
N LEU A 24 -15.75 -12.22 -41.39
CA LEU A 24 -14.54 -12.23 -40.55
C LEU A 24 -14.47 -10.99 -39.63
N LEU A 25 -14.82 -9.80 -40.12
CA LEU A 25 -14.91 -8.59 -39.27
C LEU A 25 -16.02 -8.73 -38.22
N ALA A 26 -17.16 -9.33 -38.59
CA ALA A 26 -18.25 -9.59 -37.64
C ALA A 26 -17.87 -10.67 -36.60
N LEU A 27 -17.12 -11.71 -36.99
CA LEU A 27 -16.60 -12.72 -36.06
C LEU A 27 -15.51 -12.18 -35.13
N VAL A 28 -14.69 -11.22 -35.57
CA VAL A 28 -13.78 -10.48 -34.69
C VAL A 28 -14.55 -9.57 -33.71
N CYS A 29 -15.72 -9.04 -34.11
CA CYS A 29 -16.60 -8.31 -33.20
C CYS A 29 -17.46 -9.21 -32.27
N LEU A 30 -17.59 -10.51 -32.57
CA LEU A 30 -18.36 -11.48 -31.78
C LEU A 30 -17.51 -12.34 -30.83
N ALA A 31 -16.19 -12.28 -30.93
CA ALA A 31 -15.32 -12.50 -29.78
C ALA A 31 -15.48 -11.27 -28.88
N GLY A 32 -16.60 -11.23 -28.17
CA GLY A 32 -16.98 -10.11 -27.33
C GLY A 32 -15.81 -9.68 -26.45
N THR A 33 -15.26 -8.50 -26.75
CA THR A 33 -14.92 -7.61 -25.66
C THR A 33 -16.25 -7.35 -24.97
N LEU A 34 -16.57 -8.18 -23.97
CA LEU A 34 -17.43 -7.77 -22.87
C LEU A 34 -17.04 -6.30 -22.62
N PRO A 35 -17.98 -5.35 -22.58
CA PRO A 35 -17.62 -3.99 -22.19
C PRO A 35 -16.84 -4.16 -20.89
N ALA A 36 -15.55 -3.78 -20.90
CA ALA A 36 -14.74 -3.82 -19.71
C ALA A 36 -15.61 -3.18 -18.63
N ARG A 37 -15.94 -3.96 -17.59
CA ARG A 37 -16.86 -3.55 -16.53
C ARG A 37 -16.47 -2.12 -16.18
N ALA A 38 -17.41 -1.17 -16.29
CA ALA A 38 -17.12 0.23 -16.06
C ALA A 38 -16.33 0.34 -14.76
N ALA A 39 -15.08 0.77 -14.84
CA ALA A 39 -14.18 0.79 -13.70
C ALA A 39 -14.83 1.66 -12.61
N ASP A 40 -14.97 1.12 -11.40
CA ASP A 40 -15.40 1.91 -10.25
C ASP A 40 -14.34 3.01 -10.03
N GLY A 41 -14.75 4.25 -9.80
CA GLY A 41 -13.79 5.34 -9.67
C GLY A 41 -14.40 6.64 -9.17
N GLY A 42 -13.54 7.60 -8.88
CA GLY A 42 -13.95 8.90 -8.37
C GLY A 42 -12.78 9.84 -8.15
N GLU A 43 -13.09 11.01 -7.57
CA GLU A 43 -12.13 12.07 -7.32
C GLU A 43 -11.94 12.31 -5.82
N LEU A 44 -10.75 12.78 -5.46
CA LEU A 44 -10.33 13.17 -4.12
C LEU A 44 -9.69 14.57 -4.20
N ALA A 45 -9.48 15.21 -3.05
CA ALA A 45 -8.76 16.48 -2.94
C ALA A 45 -9.23 17.55 -3.95
N GLY A 46 -10.55 17.71 -4.09
CA GLY A 46 -11.15 18.69 -5.01
C GLY A 46 -10.86 18.44 -6.50
N GLY A 47 -10.61 17.18 -6.90
CA GLY A 47 -10.35 16.80 -8.30
C GLY A 47 -8.87 16.67 -8.66
N ALA A 48 -7.96 17.00 -7.74
CA ALA A 48 -6.51 16.90 -7.96
C ALA A 48 -6.01 15.44 -7.99
N ILE A 49 -6.74 14.54 -7.34
CA ILE A 49 -6.44 13.12 -7.26
C ILE A 49 -7.66 12.34 -7.76
N ARG A 50 -7.41 11.26 -8.51
CA ARG A 50 -8.42 10.33 -8.98
C ARG A 50 -8.09 8.93 -8.52
N TRP A 51 -9.12 8.12 -8.33
CA TRP A 51 -8.96 6.69 -8.12
C TRP A 51 -9.81 5.90 -9.11
N GLN A 52 -9.30 4.75 -9.50
CA GLN A 52 -9.98 3.79 -10.38
C GLN A 52 -9.71 2.37 -9.89
N LEU A 53 -10.72 1.52 -9.90
CA LEU A 53 -10.62 0.10 -9.63
C LEU A 53 -10.94 -0.67 -10.91
N ALA A 54 -9.93 -1.35 -11.42
CA ALA A 54 -10.05 -2.25 -12.56
C ALA A 54 -9.31 -3.55 -12.24
N ASP A 55 -9.94 -4.69 -12.52
CA ASP A 55 -9.34 -6.02 -12.39
C ASP A 55 -8.67 -6.28 -11.02
N GLY A 56 -9.30 -5.80 -9.94
CA GLY A 56 -8.82 -5.94 -8.56
C GLY A 56 -7.62 -5.05 -8.21
N THR A 57 -7.23 -4.12 -9.09
CA THR A 57 -6.18 -3.12 -8.86
C THR A 57 -6.80 -1.75 -8.61
N LEU A 58 -6.62 -1.21 -7.41
CA LEU A 58 -6.94 0.16 -7.05
C LEU A 58 -5.78 1.06 -7.47
N THR A 59 -5.98 1.85 -8.53
CA THR A 59 -5.01 2.83 -9.01
C THR A 59 -5.39 4.22 -8.51
N VAL A 60 -4.46 4.94 -7.90
CA VAL A 60 -4.63 6.32 -7.47
C VAL A 60 -3.64 7.20 -8.23
N SER A 61 -4.15 8.19 -8.95
CA SER A 61 -3.41 9.06 -9.85
C SER A 61 -3.66 10.53 -9.57
N GLY A 62 -2.82 11.39 -10.12
CA GLY A 62 -2.92 12.84 -9.95
C GLY A 62 -1.75 13.42 -9.16
N ARG A 63 -1.95 14.58 -8.51
CA ARG A 63 -0.89 15.24 -7.75
C ARG A 63 -1.34 15.62 -6.35
N GLY A 64 -0.45 15.41 -5.39
CA GLY A 64 -0.60 15.87 -4.01
C GLY A 64 -0.85 14.75 -3.01
N ALA A 65 -1.44 15.12 -1.87
CA ALA A 65 -1.68 14.22 -0.75
C ALA A 65 -3.05 13.55 -0.86
N ILE A 66 -3.08 12.22 -0.74
CA ILE A 66 -4.32 11.49 -0.45
C ILE A 66 -4.78 11.95 0.94
N PRO A 67 -6.04 12.35 1.12
CA PRO A 67 -6.52 12.91 2.38
C PRO A 67 -6.58 11.86 3.49
N ASP A 68 -6.68 12.33 4.72
CA ASP A 68 -6.97 11.50 5.89
C ASP A 68 -8.43 11.04 5.86
N PHE A 69 -8.66 9.80 6.28
CA PHE A 69 -9.99 9.18 6.35
C PHE A 69 -10.32 8.77 7.78
N GLU A 70 -10.54 9.77 8.62
CA GLU A 70 -10.92 9.56 10.02
C GLU A 70 -12.27 10.20 10.32
N ASP A 71 -13.15 9.46 10.99
CA ASP A 71 -14.30 10.05 11.63
C ASP A 71 -13.96 10.40 13.08
N LYS A 72 -13.56 11.67 13.29
CA LYS A 72 -13.23 12.19 14.62
C LYS A 72 -14.43 12.21 15.59
N SER A 73 -15.65 11.96 15.11
CA SER A 73 -16.85 11.89 15.95
C SER A 73 -17.12 10.48 16.49
N GLN A 74 -16.52 9.45 15.90
CA GLN A 74 -16.72 8.06 16.31
C GLN A 74 -15.74 7.65 17.42
N LYS A 75 -16.28 7.11 18.52
CA LYS A 75 -15.49 6.58 19.65
C LYS A 75 -14.78 5.26 19.31
N THR A 76 -15.27 4.52 18.32
CA THR A 76 -14.67 3.31 17.76
C THR A 76 -14.76 3.41 16.24
N MET A 77 -13.65 3.15 15.54
CA MET A 77 -13.59 3.24 14.07
C MET A 77 -14.19 1.98 13.46
N ASP A 78 -15.51 1.79 13.56
CA ASP A 78 -16.20 0.59 13.07
C ASP A 78 -16.23 0.56 11.53
N ARG A 79 -16.10 1.72 10.89
CA ARG A 79 -15.98 1.87 9.43
C ARG A 79 -15.07 3.04 9.08
N VAL A 80 -14.06 2.77 8.26
CA VAL A 80 -13.23 3.81 7.65
C VAL A 80 -13.98 4.39 6.43
N PRO A 81 -14.22 5.72 6.37
CA PRO A 81 -15.05 6.35 5.34
C PRO A 81 -14.32 6.53 3.99
N THR A 82 -13.62 5.50 3.50
CA THR A 82 -12.91 5.56 2.22
C THR A 82 -13.84 5.27 1.03
N PRO A 83 -13.60 5.88 -0.15
CA PRO A 83 -14.42 5.64 -1.35
C PRO A 83 -14.47 4.17 -1.77
N TRP A 84 -13.38 3.44 -1.53
CA TRP A 84 -13.21 2.03 -1.91
C TRP A 84 -13.65 1.04 -0.82
N TYR A 85 -14.14 1.49 0.35
CA TYR A 85 -14.44 0.59 1.47
C TYR A 85 -15.45 -0.51 1.11
N SER A 86 -16.51 -0.20 0.36
CA SER A 86 -17.51 -1.18 -0.08
C SER A 86 -16.95 -2.20 -1.08
N LEU A 87 -15.87 -1.86 -1.77
CA LEU A 87 -15.23 -2.66 -2.82
C LEU A 87 -14.06 -3.52 -2.28
N ARG A 88 -13.66 -3.33 -1.01
CA ARG A 88 -12.47 -3.92 -0.38
C ARG A 88 -12.30 -5.43 -0.55
N GLY A 89 -13.40 -6.17 -0.68
CA GLY A 89 -13.36 -7.63 -0.88
C GLY A 89 -12.75 -8.06 -2.22
N GLY A 90 -12.69 -7.17 -3.21
CA GLY A 90 -12.12 -7.43 -4.54
C GLY A 90 -10.77 -6.75 -4.81
N ILE A 91 -10.23 -5.98 -3.86
CA ILE A 91 -8.99 -5.20 -4.08
C ILE A 91 -7.80 -6.04 -3.65
N GLY A 92 -7.04 -6.55 -4.62
CA GLY A 92 -5.84 -7.36 -4.40
C GLY A 92 -4.54 -6.57 -4.51
N ARG A 93 -4.59 -5.40 -5.17
CA ARG A 93 -3.41 -4.58 -5.47
C ARG A 93 -3.72 -3.09 -5.34
N ILE A 94 -2.76 -2.33 -4.83
CA ILE A 94 -2.78 -0.86 -4.85
C ILE A 94 -1.64 -0.36 -5.73
N VAL A 95 -1.92 0.62 -6.59
CA VAL A 95 -0.92 1.34 -7.38
C VAL A 95 -1.10 2.83 -7.13
N LEU A 96 -0.10 3.47 -6.56
CA LEU A 96 -0.02 4.92 -6.45
C LEU A 96 0.89 5.44 -7.57
N GLU A 97 0.39 6.32 -8.43
CA GLU A 97 1.17 6.87 -9.53
C GLU A 97 2.07 8.03 -9.09
N GLU A 98 3.08 8.34 -9.91
CA GLU A 98 3.93 9.51 -9.70
C GLU A 98 3.13 10.80 -9.60
N GLY A 99 3.53 11.66 -8.68
CA GLY A 99 2.82 12.89 -8.32
C GLY A 99 2.06 12.80 -7.00
N ILE A 100 1.75 11.59 -6.53
CA ILE A 100 1.23 11.40 -5.16
C ILE A 100 2.37 11.62 -4.16
N THR A 101 2.17 12.55 -3.23
CA THR A 101 3.21 12.98 -2.27
C THR A 101 2.96 12.48 -0.85
N ALA A 102 1.74 12.10 -0.51
CA ALA A 102 1.41 11.56 0.81
C ALA A 102 0.23 10.59 0.74
N VAL A 103 0.24 9.60 1.64
CA VAL A 103 -0.93 8.76 1.96
C VAL A 103 -1.46 9.24 3.31
N GLY A 104 -2.71 9.72 3.35
CA GLY A 104 -3.34 10.15 4.60
C GLY A 104 -3.69 9.01 5.55
N ASP A 105 -4.06 9.39 6.77
CA ASP A 105 -4.42 8.46 7.83
C ASP A 105 -5.57 7.55 7.37
N HIS A 106 -5.44 6.25 7.68
CA HIS A 106 -6.44 5.22 7.37
C HIS A 106 -6.80 5.02 5.89
N ALA A 107 -6.11 5.66 4.93
CA ALA A 107 -6.54 5.66 3.53
C ALA A 107 -6.78 4.26 2.94
N PHE A 108 -5.92 3.30 3.22
CA PHE A 108 -6.03 1.92 2.75
C PHE A 108 -6.26 0.92 3.88
N ALA A 109 -6.80 1.40 5.01
CA ALA A 109 -7.12 0.56 6.15
C ALA A 109 -8.19 -0.49 5.81
N ASP A 110 -8.02 -1.67 6.38
CA ASP A 110 -8.90 -2.84 6.32
C ASP A 110 -9.12 -3.39 4.91
N LEU A 111 -8.22 -3.08 3.97
CA LEU A 111 -8.12 -3.72 2.65
C LEU A 111 -7.43 -5.10 2.74
N THR A 112 -8.09 -6.03 3.43
CA THR A 112 -7.53 -7.34 3.83
C THR A 112 -7.13 -8.29 2.70
N GLN A 113 -7.50 -7.98 1.45
CA GLN A 113 -7.10 -8.76 0.28
C GLN A 113 -5.88 -8.20 -0.45
N VAL A 114 -5.43 -6.98 -0.09
CA VAL A 114 -4.27 -6.34 -0.72
C VAL A 114 -3.00 -7.09 -0.36
N ARG A 115 -2.31 -7.61 -1.38
CA ARG A 115 -1.04 -8.35 -1.26
C ARG A 115 0.13 -7.62 -1.91
N ASP A 116 -0.16 -6.73 -2.85
CA ASP A 116 0.83 -5.96 -3.60
C ASP A 116 0.51 -4.46 -3.54
N VAL A 117 1.53 -3.65 -3.27
CA VAL A 117 1.44 -2.21 -3.16
C VAL A 117 2.61 -1.58 -3.92
N SER A 118 2.29 -0.80 -4.95
CA SER A 118 3.26 0.00 -5.69
C SER A 118 3.19 1.45 -5.23
N LEU A 119 4.30 1.94 -4.65
CA LEU A 119 4.44 3.31 -4.14
C LEU A 119 5.35 4.12 -5.08
N PRO A 120 5.04 5.40 -5.37
CA PRO A 120 5.83 6.24 -6.26
C PRO A 120 7.04 6.84 -5.53
N GLN A 121 8.06 7.21 -6.30
CA GLN A 121 9.24 7.90 -5.78
C GLN A 121 8.93 9.33 -5.31
N SER A 122 7.81 9.92 -5.75
CA SER A 122 7.31 11.21 -5.25
C SER A 122 6.75 11.15 -3.83
N LEU A 123 6.49 9.97 -3.26
CA LEU A 123 5.88 9.84 -1.94
C LEU A 123 6.85 10.30 -0.83
N ARG A 124 6.35 11.07 0.13
CA ARG A 124 7.11 11.63 1.25
C ARG A 124 6.58 11.20 2.61
N SER A 125 5.29 10.94 2.75
CA SER A 125 4.71 10.49 4.01
C SER A 125 3.64 9.42 3.84
N ILE A 126 3.59 8.52 4.81
CA ILE A 126 2.52 7.55 5.02
C ILE A 126 1.89 7.86 6.38
N GLY A 127 0.58 8.06 6.42
CA GLY A 127 -0.19 8.39 7.61
C GLY A 127 -0.39 7.21 8.56
N THR A 128 -0.88 7.50 9.76
CA THR A 128 -1.20 6.51 10.79
C THR A 128 -2.27 5.54 10.29
N ASP A 129 -2.05 4.24 10.55
CA ASP A 129 -2.94 3.15 10.12
C ASP A 129 -3.24 3.13 8.61
N ALA A 130 -2.45 3.83 7.77
CA ALA A 130 -2.71 3.96 6.34
C ALA A 130 -2.88 2.62 5.62
N PHE A 131 -2.11 1.59 5.99
CA PHE A 131 -2.23 0.23 5.44
C PHE A 131 -2.72 -0.79 6.48
N ARG A 132 -3.46 -0.37 7.51
CA ARG A 132 -3.90 -1.27 8.58
C ARG A 132 -4.61 -2.51 8.02
N GLY A 133 -4.23 -3.70 8.48
CA GLY A 133 -4.88 -4.96 8.16
C GLY A 133 -4.68 -5.46 6.72
N CYS A 134 -3.81 -4.82 5.93
CA CYS A 134 -3.46 -5.31 4.60
C CYS A 134 -2.73 -6.67 4.68
N ALA A 135 -2.90 -7.51 3.66
CA ALA A 135 -2.27 -8.84 3.58
C ALA A 135 -0.93 -8.83 2.83
N VAL A 136 -0.26 -7.67 2.78
CA VAL A 136 1.05 -7.49 2.15
C VAL A 136 2.09 -8.39 2.79
N THR A 137 2.96 -8.97 1.97
CA THR A 137 4.10 -9.79 2.43
C THR A 137 5.39 -8.99 2.48
N GLU A 138 5.54 -8.06 1.54
CA GLU A 138 6.68 -7.15 1.40
C GLU A 138 6.16 -5.83 0.84
N VAL A 139 6.82 -4.72 1.20
CA VAL A 139 6.54 -3.40 0.64
C VAL A 139 7.87 -2.69 0.41
N THR A 140 8.09 -2.20 -0.81
CA THR A 140 9.24 -1.36 -1.13
C THR A 140 8.88 0.09 -0.81
N LEU A 141 9.52 0.65 0.21
CA LEU A 141 9.36 2.05 0.58
C LEU A 141 10.24 2.94 -0.32
N PRO A 142 9.73 4.09 -0.78
CA PRO A 142 10.49 4.99 -1.66
C PRO A 142 11.58 5.74 -0.89
N GLU A 143 12.72 6.02 -1.55
CA GLU A 143 13.92 6.58 -0.91
C GLU A 143 13.74 8.00 -0.37
N GLY A 144 12.67 8.71 -0.76
CA GLY A 144 12.37 10.05 -0.26
C GLY A 144 11.42 10.08 0.94
N LEU A 145 11.01 8.92 1.47
CA LEU A 145 10.03 8.84 2.56
C LEU A 145 10.60 9.37 3.87
N THR A 146 9.93 10.33 4.50
CA THR A 146 10.37 10.94 5.77
C THR A 146 9.54 10.53 6.97
N GLN A 147 8.28 10.12 6.75
CA GLN A 147 7.34 9.72 7.80
C GLN A 147 6.68 8.38 7.47
N LEU A 148 6.73 7.45 8.44
CA LEU A 148 6.19 6.10 8.29
C LEU A 148 5.10 5.80 9.33
N GLY A 149 3.85 6.02 8.95
CA GLY A 149 2.69 5.95 9.83
C GLY A 149 2.05 4.58 10.00
N GLY A 150 2.19 3.66 9.03
CA GLY A 150 2.16 2.23 9.36
C GLY A 150 1.39 1.21 8.52
N PHE A 151 1.56 -0.02 9.01
CA PHE A 151 1.16 -1.34 8.55
C PHE A 151 0.55 -2.17 9.70
N ARG A 152 -0.07 -1.52 10.69
CA ARG A 152 -0.72 -2.19 11.83
C ARG A 152 -1.54 -3.40 11.40
N GLY A 153 -1.37 -4.55 12.03
CA GLY A 153 -2.11 -5.78 11.73
C GLY A 153 -1.83 -6.37 10.34
N CYS A 154 -0.78 -5.93 9.63
CA CYS A 154 -0.29 -6.60 8.42
C CYS A 154 0.40 -7.92 8.78
N GLY A 155 -0.38 -8.90 9.24
CA GLY A 155 0.13 -10.14 9.82
C GLY A 155 0.94 -11.03 8.87
N LYS A 156 0.95 -10.74 7.57
CA LYS A 156 1.74 -11.44 6.55
C LYS A 156 3.05 -10.75 6.17
N LEU A 157 3.27 -9.52 6.63
CA LEU A 157 4.49 -8.76 6.32
C LEU A 157 5.68 -9.47 6.97
N THR A 158 6.63 -9.94 6.17
CA THR A 158 7.79 -10.72 6.66
C THR A 158 9.03 -9.87 6.83
N SER A 159 9.19 -8.84 5.99
CA SER A 159 10.29 -7.90 6.01
C SER A 159 9.86 -6.53 5.50
N ILE A 160 10.55 -5.49 5.95
CA ILE A 160 10.42 -4.15 5.42
C ILE A 160 11.76 -3.42 5.55
N ASN A 161 12.20 -2.80 4.46
CA ASN A 161 13.41 -1.97 4.45
C ASN A 161 13.00 -0.51 4.67
N VAL A 162 13.45 0.09 5.78
CA VAL A 162 13.13 1.47 6.13
C VAL A 162 14.20 2.39 5.53
N PRO A 163 13.86 3.32 4.61
CA PRO A 163 14.83 4.18 3.95
C PRO A 163 15.54 5.14 4.91
N GLU A 164 16.80 5.47 4.64
CA GLU A 164 17.64 6.37 5.45
C GLU A 164 17.03 7.77 5.71
N THR A 165 16.13 8.21 4.84
CA THR A 165 15.43 9.49 4.96
C THR A 165 14.32 9.50 6.00
N VAL A 166 13.90 8.34 6.52
CA VAL A 166 12.82 8.26 7.49
C VAL A 166 13.27 8.86 8.81
N GLU A 167 12.59 9.92 9.23
CA GLU A 167 12.86 10.61 10.50
C GLU A 167 11.93 10.13 11.62
N SER A 168 10.75 9.59 11.29
CA SER A 168 9.77 9.15 12.28
C SER A 168 9.06 7.85 11.90
N VAL A 169 8.92 6.98 12.92
CA VAL A 169 8.07 5.79 12.90
C VAL A 169 6.85 6.07 13.78
N GLY A 170 5.66 6.02 13.17
CA GLY A 170 4.40 6.44 13.77
C GLY A 170 3.88 5.54 14.89
N VAL A 171 2.82 6.02 15.54
CA VAL A 171 2.05 5.26 16.53
C VAL A 171 1.51 4.00 15.87
N ARG A 172 1.70 2.84 16.51
CA ARG A 172 1.26 1.51 16.03
C ARG A 172 1.76 1.12 14.63
N ALA A 173 2.83 1.75 14.14
CA ALA A 173 3.27 1.59 12.75
C ALA A 173 3.45 0.13 12.30
N PHE A 174 3.82 -0.78 13.20
CA PHE A 174 3.95 -2.21 12.95
C PHE A 174 3.28 -3.05 14.04
N GLU A 175 2.33 -2.49 14.80
CA GLU A 175 1.62 -3.24 15.82
C GLU A 175 0.95 -4.49 15.19
N ASP A 176 1.00 -5.64 15.87
CA ASP A 176 0.42 -6.91 15.43
C ASP A 176 0.92 -7.43 14.05
N CYS A 177 2.11 -7.02 13.61
CA CYS A 177 2.78 -7.59 12.44
C CYS A 177 3.44 -8.95 12.75
N GLY A 178 2.63 -9.98 13.03
CA GLY A 178 3.09 -11.26 13.60
C GLY A 178 4.12 -12.06 12.77
N SER A 179 4.22 -11.83 11.46
CA SER A 179 5.20 -12.50 10.59
C SER A 179 6.50 -11.71 10.38
N LEU A 180 6.60 -10.49 10.89
CA LEU A 180 7.74 -9.59 10.63
C LEU A 180 8.99 -10.11 11.35
N ARG A 181 9.95 -10.68 10.62
CA ARG A 181 11.15 -11.32 11.19
C ARG A 181 12.34 -10.39 11.30
N ALA A 182 12.45 -9.46 10.35
CA ALA A 182 13.60 -8.58 10.22
C ALA A 182 13.13 -7.15 10.00
N LEU A 183 13.67 -6.25 10.83
CA LEU A 183 13.51 -4.82 10.70
C LEU A 183 14.79 -4.15 11.21
N SER A 184 15.32 -3.23 10.42
CA SER A 184 16.37 -2.31 10.84
C SER A 184 15.83 -0.89 10.71
N LEU A 185 16.03 -0.08 11.75
CA LEU A 185 15.71 1.35 11.68
C LEU A 185 17.00 2.12 11.34
N PRO A 186 16.97 2.99 10.32
CA PRO A 186 18.14 3.73 9.87
C PRO A 186 18.52 4.85 10.83
N ASP A 187 19.78 5.31 10.76
CA ASP A 187 20.32 6.33 11.65
C ASP A 187 19.59 7.68 11.57
N GLY A 188 18.78 7.93 10.53
CA GLY A 188 17.90 9.10 10.44
C GLY A 188 16.74 9.13 11.45
N VAL A 189 16.33 7.99 12.02
CA VAL A 189 15.10 7.90 12.84
C VAL A 189 15.28 8.60 14.19
N ARG A 190 14.52 9.67 14.41
CA ARG A 190 14.53 10.48 15.64
C ARG A 190 13.46 10.07 16.65
N SER A 191 12.32 9.58 16.17
CA SER A 191 11.16 9.28 17.01
C SER A 191 10.49 7.95 16.64
N VAL A 192 10.15 7.17 17.67
CA VAL A 192 9.35 5.95 17.57
C VAL A 192 8.09 6.11 18.43
N GLY A 193 6.93 6.00 17.80
CA GLY A 193 5.63 6.22 18.40
C GLY A 193 5.16 5.12 19.37
N PHE A 194 4.06 5.40 20.07
CA PHE A 194 3.45 4.49 21.03
C PHE A 194 3.02 3.20 20.33
N TYR A 195 3.32 2.05 20.95
CA TYR A 195 3.01 0.73 20.39
C TYR A 195 3.52 0.51 18.96
N ALA A 196 4.51 1.28 18.48
CA ALA A 196 4.99 1.19 17.10
C ALA A 196 5.35 -0.25 16.69
N PHE A 197 5.75 -1.09 17.63
CA PHE A 197 6.06 -2.51 17.43
C PHE A 197 5.28 -3.40 18.41
N GLY A 198 4.15 -2.95 18.97
CA GLY A 198 3.38 -3.74 19.94
C GLY A 198 2.91 -5.08 19.35
N GLY A 199 2.95 -6.18 20.11
CA GLY A 199 2.46 -7.49 19.62
C GLY A 199 3.16 -8.07 18.39
N THR A 200 4.30 -7.51 17.96
CA THR A 200 5.08 -7.97 16.80
C THR A 200 5.89 -9.23 17.15
N CYS A 201 5.23 -10.38 17.18
CA CYS A 201 5.79 -11.66 17.61
C CYS A 201 6.88 -12.25 16.69
N GLY A 202 7.24 -11.59 15.58
CA GLY A 202 8.21 -12.11 14.63
C GLY A 202 9.66 -11.66 14.85
N ILE A 203 9.87 -10.48 15.45
CA ILE A 203 11.19 -9.84 15.55
C ILE A 203 11.93 -10.40 16.78
N GLU A 204 13.03 -11.11 16.56
CA GLU A 204 13.86 -11.63 17.66
C GLU A 204 14.89 -10.61 18.17
N THR A 205 15.50 -9.87 17.25
CA THR A 205 16.49 -8.83 17.55
C THR A 205 16.13 -7.57 16.78
N LEU A 206 16.03 -6.46 17.50
CA LEU A 206 15.83 -5.15 16.90
C LEU A 206 17.07 -4.28 17.11
N TYR A 207 17.51 -3.65 16.04
CA TYR A 207 18.58 -2.65 16.06
C TYR A 207 17.93 -1.27 16.05
N LEU A 208 18.06 -0.55 17.16
CA LEU A 208 17.66 0.85 17.26
C LEU A 208 18.89 1.74 17.01
N PRO A 209 18.78 2.75 16.14
CA PRO A 209 19.88 3.67 15.88
C PRO A 209 20.13 4.57 17.10
N GLY A 210 21.34 5.11 17.19
CA GLY A 210 21.76 5.94 18.32
C GLY A 210 21.06 7.30 18.37
N SER A 211 20.49 7.69 17.22
CA SER A 211 19.71 8.90 16.98
C SER A 211 18.28 8.85 17.50
N VAL A 212 17.76 7.68 17.92
CA VAL A 212 16.44 7.62 18.55
C VAL A 212 16.50 8.39 19.85
N VAL A 213 15.86 9.56 19.88
CA VAL A 213 15.82 10.43 21.06
C VAL A 213 14.60 10.12 21.92
N ALA A 214 13.53 9.58 21.32
CA ALA A 214 12.28 9.23 22.01
C ALA A 214 11.69 7.89 21.54
N CYS A 215 11.59 6.93 22.46
CA CYS A 215 10.58 5.87 22.43
C CYS A 215 9.45 6.36 23.34
N SER A 216 8.34 6.81 22.79
CA SER A 216 7.28 7.44 23.59
C SER A 216 6.77 6.49 24.69
N GLY A 217 7.05 6.87 25.95
CA GLY A 217 6.54 6.25 27.18
C GLY A 217 7.17 4.92 27.61
N GLY A 218 7.88 4.23 26.71
CA GLY A 218 8.35 2.88 26.99
C GLY A 218 7.28 1.80 26.79
N GLU A 219 6.34 2.01 25.86
CA GLU A 219 5.39 1.00 25.39
C GLU A 219 5.56 0.65 23.90
N ALA A 220 6.57 1.22 23.22
CA ALA A 220 6.82 0.98 21.79
C ALA A 220 6.91 -0.52 21.43
N PHE A 221 7.41 -1.36 22.35
CA PHE A 221 7.50 -2.83 22.20
C PHE A 221 6.62 -3.60 23.18
N PHE A 222 5.55 -3.01 23.70
CA PHE A 222 4.67 -3.69 24.65
C PHE A 222 4.08 -4.99 24.07
N GLY A 223 4.01 -6.06 24.87
CA GLY A 223 3.33 -7.30 24.48
C GLY A 223 4.07 -8.10 23.41
N ASN A 224 5.39 -7.96 23.30
CA ASN A 224 6.22 -8.72 22.37
C ASN A 224 6.86 -9.95 23.06
N PRO A 225 6.32 -11.16 22.89
CA PRO A 225 6.90 -12.36 23.51
C PRO A 225 8.25 -12.79 22.89
N SER A 226 8.55 -12.33 21.67
CA SER A 226 9.68 -12.83 20.89
C SER A 226 10.92 -11.96 20.91
N VAL A 227 10.81 -10.69 21.31
CA VAL A 227 11.95 -9.76 21.35
C VAL A 227 12.89 -10.19 22.47
N ARG A 228 14.03 -10.80 22.10
CA ARG A 228 15.05 -11.27 23.06
C ARG A 228 16.08 -10.21 23.36
N ALA A 229 16.33 -9.30 22.42
CA ALA A 229 17.30 -8.22 22.59
C ALA A 229 16.93 -6.97 21.77
N ILE A 230 17.04 -5.81 22.41
CA ILE A 230 17.12 -4.51 21.74
C ILE A 230 18.59 -4.08 21.78
N ARG A 231 19.17 -3.83 20.61
CA ARG A 231 20.57 -3.41 20.46
C ARG A 231 20.62 -1.92 20.09
N PHE A 232 21.57 -1.21 20.71
CA PHE A 232 21.91 0.17 20.40
C PHE A 232 23.36 0.25 19.89
N PRO A 233 23.72 1.23 19.06
CA PRO A 233 25.11 1.42 18.66
C PRO A 233 26.03 1.71 19.85
N ARG A 234 27.29 1.31 19.70
CA ARG A 234 28.32 1.32 20.76
C ARG A 234 28.70 2.73 21.23
N GLU A 235 28.39 3.78 20.49
CA GLU A 235 28.84 5.14 20.80
C GLU A 235 27.74 6.07 21.37
N ARG A 236 28.19 6.95 22.25
CA ARG A 236 27.39 7.79 23.16
C ARG A 236 26.73 8.95 22.41
N SER A 237 25.40 8.95 22.32
CA SER A 237 24.62 10.20 22.12
C SER A 237 23.15 10.09 22.53
N GLY A 238 22.55 8.89 22.52
CA GLY A 238 21.21 8.69 23.08
C GLY A 238 21.19 8.86 24.61
N SER A 239 20.28 9.71 25.11
CA SER A 239 20.03 9.88 26.56
C SER A 239 19.85 8.53 27.24
N ILE A 240 20.48 8.33 28.40
CA ILE A 240 20.37 7.13 29.24
C ILE A 240 18.89 6.77 29.50
N THR A 241 18.02 7.79 29.56
CA THR A 241 16.57 7.66 29.72
C THR A 241 15.91 6.94 28.55
N THR A 242 16.30 7.24 27.31
CA THR A 242 15.73 6.62 26.09
C THR A 242 16.09 5.13 26.01
N ARG A 243 17.33 4.78 26.36
CA ARG A 243 17.76 3.37 26.43
C ARG A 243 16.98 2.59 27.48
N ALA A 244 16.69 3.21 28.62
CA ALA A 244 15.90 2.60 29.69
C ALA A 244 14.42 2.43 29.32
N THR A 245 13.77 3.42 28.71
CA THR A 245 12.36 3.34 28.32
C THR A 245 12.11 2.31 27.23
N CYS A 246 12.97 2.24 26.19
CA CYS A 246 12.80 1.21 25.15
C CYS A 246 13.08 -0.21 25.70
N ALA A 247 14.04 -0.37 26.63
CA ALA A 247 14.42 -1.68 27.17
C ALA A 247 13.43 -2.24 28.23
N VAL A 248 12.73 -1.37 28.97
CA VAL A 248 11.72 -1.78 29.96
C VAL A 248 10.47 -2.36 29.27
N SER A 249 10.11 -1.89 28.07
CA SER A 249 8.91 -2.36 27.37
C SER A 249 9.02 -3.77 26.80
N ALA A 250 10.23 -4.24 26.49
CA ALA A 250 10.44 -5.58 25.93
C ALA A 250 10.41 -6.70 26.97
N ARG A 251 10.26 -6.37 28.26
CA ARG A 251 10.25 -7.33 29.39
C ARG A 251 8.88 -7.49 30.05
N ARG A 252 7.82 -6.87 29.49
CA ARG A 252 6.43 -6.99 29.93
C ARG A 252 5.59 -7.60 28.83
#